data_AF-A0A419V7K7-F1
#
_entry.id   AF-A0A419V7K7-F1
#
_cell.length_a   1.000
_cell.length_b   1.000
_cell.length_c   1.000
_cell.angle_alpha   90.00
_cell.angle_beta   90.00
_cell.angle_gamma   90.00
#
_symmetry.space_group_name_H-M   'P 1'
#
loop_
_entity.id
_entity.type
_entity.pdbx_description
1 polymer ?
#
loop_
_entity_poly.entity_id
_entity_poly.type
_entity_poly.pdbx_seq_one_letter_code
_entity_poly.pdbx_strand_id
1 'polypeptide(L)'
;MKNISNCTWSLVAVFAAVAAVVLAASCKNNQNELPQRSEKEEISNTQKIDKRESVDAEADPSEEGLSQLDSAHKSEWQANGFPQTHRGLEELEKAENKNK
;
A
#
# COMPACT_ATOMS: atom_id res chain seq x y z
N MET A 1 19.92 0.50 -64.20
CA MET A 1 19.85 1.85 -63.61
C MET A 1 18.53 2.51 -64.02
N LYS A 2 17.54 2.57 -63.12
CA LYS A 2 16.32 3.39 -63.26
C LYS A 2 15.92 3.91 -61.86
N ASN A 3 16.21 5.18 -61.69
CA ASN A 3 15.84 6.16 -60.69
C ASN A 3 14.32 6.33 -60.57
N ILE A 4 13.76 5.95 -59.42
CA ILE A 4 12.38 6.26 -59.01
C ILE A 4 12.47 6.89 -57.62
N SER A 5 12.97 8.12 -57.58
CA SER A 5 12.77 9.04 -56.48
C SER A 5 11.61 9.95 -56.88
N ASN A 6 10.73 10.26 -55.91
CA ASN A 6 9.71 11.32 -55.94
C ASN A 6 8.26 10.85 -56.20
N CYS A 7 7.65 10.07 -55.30
CA CYS A 7 6.17 10.00 -55.24
C CYS A 7 5.56 9.59 -53.87
N THR A 8 6.32 9.59 -52.78
CA THR A 8 5.84 9.04 -51.49
C THR A 8 5.75 10.06 -50.34
N TRP A 9 5.70 11.36 -50.65
CA TRP A 9 5.65 12.44 -49.64
C TRP A 9 4.29 13.16 -49.56
N SER A 10 3.17 12.47 -49.79
CA SER A 10 1.83 13.07 -49.57
C SER A 10 0.81 12.21 -48.84
N LEU A 11 1.18 11.04 -48.30
CA LEU A 11 0.24 10.16 -47.59
C LEU A 11 0.37 10.16 -46.04
N VAL A 12 1.33 10.87 -45.46
CA VAL A 12 1.60 10.81 -44.00
C VAL A 12 0.73 11.77 -43.18
N ALA A 13 0.18 12.84 -43.77
CA ALA A 13 -0.48 13.91 -43.02
C ALA A 13 -1.90 13.59 -42.50
N VAL A 14 -2.57 12.55 -43.03
CA VAL A 14 -3.98 12.26 -42.67
C VAL A 14 -4.10 11.37 -41.42
N PHE A 15 -3.06 10.60 -41.06
CA PHE A 15 -3.12 9.68 -39.92
C PHE A 15 -2.94 10.35 -38.55
N ALA A 16 -2.37 11.56 -38.49
CA ALA A 16 -2.04 12.21 -37.21
C ALA A 16 -3.28 12.69 -36.41
N ALA A 17 -4.34 13.13 -37.09
CA ALA A 17 -5.51 13.71 -36.41
C ALA A 17 -6.39 12.67 -35.69
N VAL A 18 -6.42 11.43 -36.18
CA VAL A 18 -7.25 10.34 -35.59
C VAL A 18 -6.64 9.82 -34.29
N ALA A 19 -5.31 9.80 -34.17
CA ALA A 19 -4.62 9.30 -32.99
C ALA A 19 -4.86 10.17 -31.74
N ALA A 20 -4.98 11.49 -31.90
CA ALA A 20 -5.16 12.42 -30.78
C ALA A 20 -6.53 12.26 -30.08
N VAL A 21 -7.60 11.98 -30.84
CA VAL A 21 -8.97 11.83 -30.29
C VAL A 21 -9.10 10.54 -29.47
N VAL A 22 -8.47 9.44 -29.91
CA VAL A 22 -8.47 8.16 -29.18
C VAL A 22 -7.69 8.27 -27.86
N LEU A 23 -6.56 8.98 -27.86
CA LEU A 23 -5.76 9.20 -26.65
C LEU A 23 -6.54 10.00 -25.60
N ALA A 24 -7.23 11.07 -26.02
CA ALA A 24 -8.02 11.91 -25.12
C ALA A 24 -9.21 11.17 -24.51
N ALA A 25 -9.87 10.29 -25.26
CA ALA A 25 -10.95 9.45 -24.74
C ALA A 25 -10.43 8.39 -23.75
N SER A 26 -9.25 7.81 -24.00
CA SER A 26 -8.63 6.83 -23.09
C SER A 26 -8.16 7.46 -21.78
N CYS A 27 -7.76 8.74 -21.77
CA CYS A 27 -7.39 9.45 -20.54
C CYS A 27 -8.61 9.81 -19.67
N LYS A 28 -9.83 9.77 -20.23
CA LYS A 28 -11.08 10.14 -19.56
C LYS A 28 -11.87 8.90 -19.10
N ASN A 29 -11.16 7.94 -18.53
CA ASN A 29 -11.77 6.89 -17.73
C ASN A 29 -10.98 6.83 -16.42
N ASN A 30 -11.66 6.62 -15.29
CA ASN A 30 -11.08 6.40 -13.95
C ASN A 30 -10.92 7.63 -13.01
N GLN A 31 -11.78 8.65 -13.10
CA GLN A 31 -12.15 9.37 -11.87
C GLN A 31 -13.32 8.62 -11.24
N ASN A 32 -13.01 7.41 -10.75
CA ASN A 32 -13.89 6.70 -9.86
C ASN A 32 -13.81 7.49 -8.55
N GLU A 33 -14.80 8.35 -8.30
CA GLU A 33 -14.98 8.94 -6.99
C GLU A 33 -15.04 7.80 -5.99
N LEU A 34 -14.01 7.70 -5.15
CA LEU A 34 -13.99 6.73 -4.07
C LEU A 34 -15.30 6.92 -3.32
N PRO A 35 -16.15 5.90 -3.18
CA PRO A 35 -17.38 6.05 -2.42
C PRO A 35 -16.95 6.56 -1.05
N GLN A 36 -17.38 7.76 -0.69
CA GLN A 36 -17.09 8.33 0.63
C GLN A 36 -17.73 7.39 1.64
N ARG A 37 -16.91 6.45 2.14
CA ARG A 37 -17.28 5.51 3.17
C ARG A 37 -17.69 6.35 4.36
N SER A 38 -18.96 6.22 4.77
CA SER A 38 -19.45 7.04 5.88
C SER A 38 -18.63 6.77 7.13
N GLU A 39 -18.13 7.80 7.80
CA GLU A 39 -17.29 7.69 9.00
C GLU A 39 -17.91 6.75 10.06
N LYS A 40 -19.25 6.75 10.16
CA LYS A 40 -19.99 5.84 11.07
C LYS A 40 -19.74 4.35 10.76
N GLU A 41 -19.62 3.99 9.48
CA GLU A 41 -19.43 2.60 9.04
C GLU A 41 -18.00 2.16 9.26
N GLU A 42 -17.03 3.06 9.13
CA GLU A 42 -15.63 2.81 9.47
C GLU A 42 -15.48 2.54 10.98
N ILE A 43 -16.00 3.43 11.83
CA ILE A 43 -15.94 3.28 13.29
C ILE A 43 -16.63 1.99 13.75
N SER A 44 -17.78 1.65 13.16
CA SER A 44 -18.51 0.42 13.50
C SER A 44 -17.72 -0.85 13.11
N ASN A 45 -16.99 -0.83 12.00
CA ASN A 45 -16.19 -1.97 11.58
C ASN A 45 -14.93 -2.13 12.43
N THR A 46 -14.27 -1.02 12.81
CA THR A 46 -13.13 -1.03 13.73
C THR A 46 -13.52 -1.61 15.10
N GLN A 47 -14.65 -1.21 15.66
CA GLN A 47 -15.13 -1.78 16.94
C GLN A 47 -15.42 -3.29 16.89
N LYS A 48 -15.71 -3.84 15.70
CA LYS A 48 -15.96 -5.27 15.54
C LYS A 48 -14.66 -6.06 15.44
N ILE A 49 -13.64 -5.53 14.78
CA ILE A 49 -12.34 -6.21 14.63
C ILE A 49 -11.52 -6.19 15.94
N ASP A 50 -11.68 -5.14 16.74
CA ASP A 50 -11.08 -5.01 18.09
C ASP A 50 -11.56 -6.11 19.06
N LYS A 51 -12.76 -6.64 18.86
CA LYS A 51 -13.35 -7.68 19.73
C LYS A 51 -13.17 -9.09 19.21
N ARG A 52 -12.73 -9.27 17.96
CA ARG A 52 -12.50 -10.59 17.39
C ARG A 52 -11.06 -10.99 17.61
N GLU A 53 -10.88 -12.25 17.93
CA GLU A 53 -9.55 -12.85 18.03
C GLU A 53 -8.85 -12.91 16.67
N SER A 54 -7.51 -12.83 16.71
CA SER A 54 -6.63 -12.97 15.56
C SER A 54 -6.94 -14.24 14.76
N VAL A 55 -6.87 -14.13 13.44
CA VAL A 55 -7.08 -15.27 12.53
C VAL A 55 -5.98 -16.33 12.72
N ASP A 56 -4.80 -15.89 13.12
CA ASP A 56 -3.61 -16.72 13.24
C ASP A 56 -3.42 -17.28 14.66
N ALA A 57 -4.36 -17.06 15.58
CA ALA A 57 -4.28 -17.52 16.97
C ALA A 57 -4.10 -19.04 17.11
N GLU A 58 -4.64 -19.84 16.18
CA GLU A 58 -4.46 -21.30 16.18
C GLU A 58 -3.08 -21.72 15.61
N ALA A 59 -2.46 -20.88 14.79
CA ALA A 59 -1.21 -21.18 14.09
C ALA A 59 0.04 -20.62 14.81
N ASP A 60 -0.10 -19.49 15.49
CA ASP A 60 0.98 -18.80 16.20
C ASP A 60 0.58 -18.53 17.66
N PRO A 61 1.26 -19.13 18.66
CA PRO A 61 0.94 -18.90 20.07
C PRO A 61 1.16 -17.44 20.51
N SER A 62 1.90 -16.64 19.74
CA SER A 62 2.05 -15.20 20.00
C SER A 62 0.88 -14.36 19.47
N GLU A 63 -0.05 -14.97 18.74
CA GLU A 63 -1.32 -14.39 18.29
C GLU A 63 -2.51 -14.82 19.16
N GLU A 64 -2.31 -15.80 20.06
CA GLU A 64 -3.35 -16.28 20.98
C GLU A 64 -3.80 -15.16 21.92
N GLY A 65 -5.11 -14.90 21.99
CA GLY A 65 -5.67 -13.80 22.79
C GLY A 65 -5.42 -12.40 22.23
N LEU A 66 -4.77 -12.27 21.06
CA LEU A 66 -4.59 -10.99 20.37
C LEU A 66 -5.84 -10.65 19.54
N SER A 67 -6.27 -9.39 19.52
CA SER A 67 -7.38 -9.00 18.64
C SER A 67 -6.95 -8.94 17.17
N GLN A 68 -7.90 -8.98 16.23
CA GLN A 68 -7.60 -8.80 14.80
C GLN A 68 -6.99 -7.42 14.51
N LEU A 69 -7.40 -6.41 15.28
CA LEU A 69 -6.85 -5.07 15.18
C LEU A 69 -5.38 -5.06 15.63
N ASP A 70 -5.10 -5.61 16.80
CA ASP A 70 -3.75 -5.63 17.38
C ASP A 70 -2.80 -6.50 16.55
N SER A 71 -3.29 -7.64 16.03
CA SER A 71 -2.56 -8.49 15.11
C SER A 71 -2.14 -7.73 13.84
N ALA A 72 -3.06 -6.94 13.25
CA ALA A 72 -2.75 -6.14 12.07
C ALA A 72 -1.65 -5.09 12.33
N HIS A 73 -1.56 -4.56 13.54
CA HIS A 73 -0.56 -3.56 13.95
C HIS A 73 0.68 -4.15 14.65
N LYS A 74 0.74 -5.46 14.87
CA LYS A 74 1.81 -6.14 15.61
C LYS A 74 3.20 -5.83 15.05
N SER A 75 3.34 -5.86 13.72
CA SER A 75 4.60 -5.55 13.05
C SER A 75 5.09 -4.12 13.28
N GLU A 76 4.16 -3.16 13.31
CA GLU A 76 4.45 -1.75 13.58
C GLU A 76 4.87 -1.54 15.04
N TRP A 77 4.21 -2.24 15.96
CA TRP A 77 4.54 -2.18 17.38
C TRP A 77 5.88 -2.83 17.69
N GLN A 78 6.21 -3.94 17.04
CA GLN A 78 7.52 -4.57 17.15
C GLN A 78 8.63 -3.68 16.59
N ALA A 79 8.38 -2.93 15.51
CA ALA A 79 9.36 -2.01 14.93
C ALA A 79 9.67 -0.80 15.82
N ASN A 80 8.72 -0.40 16.68
CA ASN A 80 8.94 0.59 17.74
C ASN A 80 9.62 -0.03 18.97
N GLY A 81 9.70 -1.35 19.01
CA GLY A 81 10.39 -2.12 20.02
C GLY A 81 11.91 -2.18 19.76
N PHE A 82 12.65 -2.11 20.86
CA PHE A 82 14.10 -2.22 20.97
C PHE A 82 14.92 -0.98 20.57
N PRO A 83 15.96 -0.61 21.36
CA PRO A 83 16.77 0.56 21.09
C PRO A 83 17.46 0.46 19.72
N GLN A 84 17.16 1.44 18.86
CA GLN A 84 17.79 1.61 17.56
C GLN A 84 19.25 2.11 17.64
N THR A 85 19.78 2.35 18.86
CA THR A 85 21.12 2.93 19.07
C THR A 85 21.95 2.13 20.07
N HIS A 86 23.27 2.12 19.88
CA HIS A 86 24.24 1.43 20.74
C HIS A 86 24.12 1.86 22.22
N ARG A 87 23.95 3.16 22.47
CA ARG A 87 23.75 3.71 23.82
C ARG A 87 22.49 3.15 24.50
N GLY A 88 21.37 3.07 23.78
CA GLY A 88 20.13 2.53 24.33
C GLY A 88 20.26 1.04 24.67
N LEU A 89 21.08 0.30 23.91
CA LEU A 89 21.37 -1.10 24.16
C LEU A 89 22.21 -1.28 25.45
N GLU A 90 23.24 -0.45 25.64
CA GLU A 90 24.03 -0.44 26.89
C GLU A 90 23.19 -0.09 28.13
N GLU A 91 22.25 0.85 28.00
CA GLU A 91 21.37 1.25 29.10
C GLU A 91 20.44 0.10 29.52
N LEU A 92 19.91 -0.67 28.55
CA LEU A 92 19.11 -1.86 28.83
C LEU A 92 19.94 -2.97 29.51
N GLU A 93 21.14 -3.27 29.00
CA GLU A 93 22.03 -4.28 29.61
C GLU A 93 22.40 -3.91 31.06
N LYS A 94 22.67 -2.62 31.32
CA LYS A 94 22.91 -2.12 32.68
C LYS A 94 21.66 -2.23 33.55
N ALA A 95 20.46 -2.04 33.00
CA ALA A 95 19.20 -2.16 33.72
C ALA A 95 18.87 -3.64 34.04
N GLU A 96 19.10 -4.56 33.10
CA GLU A 96 18.93 -6.01 33.32
C GLU A 96 19.85 -6.50 34.44
N ASN A 97 21.13 -6.16 34.38
CA ASN A 97 22.12 -6.57 35.39
C ASN A 97 21.87 -5.97 36.79
N LYS A 98 21.14 -4.85 36.90
CA LYS A 98 20.74 -4.26 38.19
C LYS A 98 19.52 -4.93 38.81
N ASN A 99 18.67 -5.55 38.00
CA ASN A 99 17.43 -6.19 38.45
C ASN A 99 17.58 -7.71 38.66
N LYS A 100 18.80 -8.23 38.53
CA LYS A 100 19.19 -9.62 38.71
C LYS A 100 19.99 -9.77 40.01
#